data_AF-A0A540WLH8-F1
#
_entry.id   AF-A0A540WLH8-F1
#
_cell.length_a   1.000
_cell.length_b   1.000
_cell.length_c   1.000
_cell.angle_alpha   90.00
_cell.angle_beta   90.00
_cell.angle_gamma   90.00
#
_symmetry.space_group_name_H-M   'P 1'
#
loop_
_entity.id
_entity.type
_entity.pdbx_description
1 polymer ?
#
loop_
_entity_poly.entity_id
_entity_poly.type
_entity_poly.pdbx_seq_one_letter_code
_entity_poly.pdbx_strand_id
1 'polypeptide(L)'
;MRTQAALLLVLVAVASACGGAHGAASDPNQPPPPKTTVAVESRKLVDVNLYALTGTRRMRLGTVPGMSTRNFVLPPDMVGNTDRIRFGIEIIGTLGHKSLGSERGFESEQEMSVRPGDELSLTIY
;
A
#
# COMPACT_ATOMS: atom_id res chain seq x y z
N MET A 1 42.35 48.06 -5.17
CA MET A 1 40.99 47.54 -5.06
C MET A 1 40.97 46.15 -5.69
N ARG A 2 40.95 45.12 -4.85
CA ARG A 2 40.95 43.70 -5.19
C ARG A 2 39.54 43.20 -4.97
N THR A 3 38.85 42.79 -6.02
CA THR A 3 37.72 41.84 -5.99
C THR A 3 37.02 41.90 -7.34
N GLN A 4 37.26 40.92 -8.22
CA GLN A 4 36.26 40.40 -9.16
C GLN A 4 36.93 39.35 -10.05
N ALA A 5 36.13 38.37 -10.46
CA ALA A 5 36.49 37.24 -11.33
C ALA A 5 37.10 36.00 -10.64
N ALA A 6 36.67 35.67 -9.43
CA ALA A 6 36.69 34.28 -8.93
C ALA A 6 35.28 33.68 -8.99
N LEU A 7 34.65 33.68 -10.16
CA LEU A 7 33.25 33.22 -10.29
C LEU A 7 32.98 32.43 -11.58
N LEU A 8 33.89 31.55 -11.99
CA LEU A 8 33.70 30.70 -13.18
C LEU A 8 34.26 29.28 -12.97
N LEU A 9 33.94 28.63 -11.85
CA LEU A 9 34.39 27.23 -11.64
C LEU A 9 33.46 26.39 -10.75
N VAL A 10 32.14 26.47 -10.94
CA VAL A 10 31.21 25.47 -10.37
C VAL A 10 30.05 25.24 -11.34
N LEU A 11 30.31 24.53 -12.44
CA LEU A 11 29.26 24.02 -13.32
C LEU A 11 29.59 22.60 -13.79
N VAL A 12 29.91 21.71 -12.85
CA VAL A 12 30.13 20.30 -13.14
C VAL A 12 29.30 19.44 -12.18
N ALA A 13 28.51 18.56 -12.79
CA ALA A 13 27.94 17.33 -12.25
C ALA A 13 26.74 17.44 -11.29
N VAL A 14 25.54 17.58 -11.86
CA VAL A 14 24.34 16.93 -11.29
C VAL A 14 23.45 16.40 -12.43
N ALA A 15 23.85 15.30 -13.06
CA ALA A 15 23.03 14.61 -14.08
C ALA A 15 23.07 13.08 -13.92
N SER A 16 23.10 12.59 -12.68
CA SER A 16 23.04 11.15 -12.36
C SER A 16 21.91 10.88 -11.38
N ALA A 17 20.67 10.95 -11.85
CA ALA A 17 19.52 10.53 -11.04
C ALA A 17 18.36 10.04 -11.92
N CYS A 18 18.63 9.09 -12.82
CA CYS A 18 17.61 8.28 -13.51
C CYS A 18 18.16 6.86 -13.71
N GLY A 19 18.55 6.20 -12.63
CA GLY A 19 19.02 4.82 -12.68
C GLY A 19 18.55 4.10 -11.42
N GLY A 20 17.50 3.29 -11.52
CA GLY A 20 17.03 2.53 -10.37
C GLY A 20 15.57 2.09 -10.38
N ALA A 21 14.93 1.88 -11.54
CA ALA A 21 13.77 1.00 -11.57
C ALA A 21 14.29 -0.45 -11.62
N HIS A 22 14.77 -0.96 -10.48
CA HIS A 22 15.00 -2.39 -10.29
C HIS A 22 13.63 -3.09 -10.23
N GLY A 23 13.00 -3.26 -11.39
CA GLY A 23 12.03 -4.34 -11.56
C GLY A 23 12.84 -5.62 -11.61
N ALA A 24 12.92 -6.33 -10.48
CA ALA A 24 13.49 -7.67 -10.44
C ALA A 24 12.78 -8.50 -11.54
N ALA A 25 13.51 -8.83 -12.60
CA ALA A 25 13.04 -9.76 -13.61
C ALA A 25 12.85 -11.10 -12.89
N SER A 26 11.60 -11.52 -12.70
CA SER A 26 11.28 -12.82 -12.13
C SER A 26 11.92 -13.89 -13.00
N ASP A 27 12.81 -14.70 -12.42
CA ASP A 27 13.39 -15.87 -13.09
C ASP A 27 12.24 -16.82 -13.48
N PRO A 28 12.03 -17.10 -14.78
CA PRO A 28 10.94 -17.96 -15.24
C PRO A 28 11.03 -19.40 -14.72
N ASN A 29 12.18 -19.82 -14.15
CA ASN A 29 12.37 -21.14 -13.55
C ASN A 29 12.06 -21.20 -12.04
N GLN A 30 11.78 -20.07 -11.39
CA GLN A 30 11.45 -20.08 -9.96
C GLN A 30 9.95 -20.41 -9.77
N PRO A 31 9.60 -21.33 -8.84
CA PRO A 31 8.20 -21.55 -8.47
C PRO A 31 7.54 -20.23 -8.06
N PRO A 32 6.29 -19.95 -8.47
CA PRO A 32 5.58 -18.76 -8.06
C PRO A 32 5.53 -18.68 -6.52
N PRO A 33 5.70 -17.48 -5.93
CA PRO A 33 5.55 -17.34 -4.49
C PRO A 33 4.16 -17.80 -4.04
N PRO A 34 4.06 -18.45 -2.87
CA PRO A 34 2.77 -18.92 -2.36
C PRO A 34 1.82 -17.73 -2.18
N LYS A 35 0.55 -17.93 -2.57
CA LYS A 35 -0.47 -16.88 -2.53
C LYS A 35 -0.91 -16.66 -1.09
N THR A 36 -0.65 -15.47 -0.56
CA THR A 36 -1.24 -15.04 0.71
C THR A 36 -2.63 -14.49 0.46
N THR A 37 -3.60 -14.87 1.28
CA THR A 37 -5.00 -14.43 1.14
C THR A 37 -5.51 -13.78 2.42
N VAL A 38 -6.51 -12.92 2.27
CA VAL A 38 -7.24 -12.32 3.39
C VAL A 38 -8.73 -12.48 3.13
N ALA A 39 -9.42 -13.18 4.02
CA ALA A 39 -10.88 -13.25 4.09
C ALA A 39 -11.38 -12.07 4.91
N VAL A 40 -12.28 -11.28 4.34
CA VAL A 40 -12.71 -10.00 4.89
C VAL A 40 -14.22 -10.06 5.09
N GLU A 41 -14.65 -10.13 6.33
CA GLU A 41 -16.04 -10.05 6.75
C GLU A 41 -16.40 -8.59 7.05
N SER A 42 -17.26 -8.00 6.22
CA SER A 42 -17.83 -6.69 6.48
C SER A 42 -19.14 -6.83 7.23
N ARG A 43 -19.19 -6.27 8.44
CA ARG A 43 -20.43 -6.08 9.23
C ARG A 43 -21.01 -4.68 9.08
N LYS A 44 -20.36 -3.81 8.29
CA LYS A 44 -20.90 -2.50 7.92
C LYS A 44 -22.07 -2.67 6.95
N LEU A 45 -23.06 -1.79 7.06
CA LEU A 45 -24.21 -1.72 6.15
C LEU A 45 -23.88 -1.09 4.78
N VAL A 46 -22.67 -0.55 4.63
CA VAL A 46 -22.22 0.18 3.44
C VAL A 46 -21.01 -0.48 2.82
N ASP A 47 -20.85 -0.25 1.52
CA ASP A 47 -19.69 -0.73 0.78
C ASP A 47 -18.44 0.05 1.19
N VAL A 48 -17.32 -0.67 1.28
CA VAL A 48 -16.03 -0.08 1.65
C VAL A 48 -14.95 -0.48 0.66
N ASN A 49 -14.02 0.42 0.38
CA ASN A 49 -12.77 0.10 -0.28
C ASN A 49 -11.77 -0.39 0.76
N LEU A 50 -11.18 -1.55 0.50
CA LEU A 50 -10.14 -2.12 1.35
C LEU A 50 -8.76 -1.79 0.79
N TYR A 51 -7.87 -1.39 1.69
CA TYR A 51 -6.47 -1.10 1.41
C TYR A 51 -5.56 -1.93 2.31
N ALA A 52 -4.47 -2.43 1.74
CA ALA A 52 -3.33 -2.93 2.48
C ALA A 52 -2.24 -1.85 2.54
N LEU A 53 -1.56 -1.76 3.68
CA LEU A 53 -0.56 -0.76 3.98
C LEU A 53 0.70 -1.42 4.53
N THR A 54 1.84 -1.03 3.96
CA THR A 54 3.16 -1.51 4.33
C THR A 54 4.12 -0.33 4.29
N GLY A 55 4.62 0.10 5.45
CA GLY A 55 5.45 1.30 5.56
C GLY A 55 4.74 2.53 4.98
N THR A 56 5.30 3.12 3.93
CA THR A 56 4.73 4.27 3.19
C THR A 56 3.85 3.88 2.01
N ARG A 57 3.77 2.59 1.68
CA ARG A 57 3.02 2.08 0.52
C ARG A 57 1.59 1.74 0.93
N ARG A 58 0.62 2.22 0.15
CA ARG A 58 -0.80 1.87 0.25
C ARG A 58 -1.27 1.26 -1.06
N MET A 59 -1.87 0.07 -1.01
CA MET A 59 -2.46 -0.59 -2.17
C MET A 59 -3.93 -0.89 -1.93
N ARG A 60 -4.79 -0.58 -2.90
CA ARG A 60 -6.21 -0.97 -2.88
C ARG A 60 -6.33 -2.44 -3.27
N LEU A 61 -6.92 -3.26 -2.40
CA LEU A 61 -7.21 -4.66 -2.68
C LEU A 61 -8.53 -4.82 -3.46
N GLY A 62 -9.52 -3.99 -3.14
CA GLY A 62 -10.79 -3.95 -3.85
C GLY A 62 -11.91 -3.34 -3.02
N THR A 63 -13.14 -3.65 -3.42
CA THR A 63 -14.35 -3.24 -2.69
C THR A 63 -14.96 -4.44 -1.98
N VAL A 64 -15.32 -4.24 -0.72
CA VAL A 64 -16.07 -5.19 0.11
C VAL A 64 -17.49 -4.65 0.22
N PRO A 65 -18.48 -5.36 -0.35
CA PRO A 65 -19.87 -4.98 -0.18
C PRO A 65 -20.28 -4.98 1.30
N GLY A 66 -21.25 -4.14 1.67
CA GLY A 66 -21.83 -4.18 3.00
C GLY A 66 -22.41 -5.55 3.35
N MET A 67 -22.33 -5.94 4.63
CA MET A 67 -22.85 -7.22 5.15
C MET A 67 -22.41 -8.46 4.36
N SER A 68 -21.14 -8.52 3.94
CA SER A 68 -20.64 -9.59 3.07
C SER A 68 -19.24 -10.02 3.44
N THR A 69 -18.88 -11.23 3.00
CA THR A 69 -17.50 -11.74 3.11
C THR A 69 -16.86 -11.81 1.73
N ARG A 70 -15.64 -11.27 1.60
CA ARG A 70 -14.83 -11.38 0.37
C ARG A 70 -13.41 -11.81 0.67
N ASN A 71 -12.86 -12.61 -0.22
CA ASN A 71 -11.46 -13.02 -0.18
C ASN A 71 -10.65 -12.16 -1.16
N PHE A 72 -9.51 -11.67 -0.69
CA PHE A 72 -8.54 -10.95 -1.50
C PHE A 72 -7.19 -11.65 -1.46
N VAL A 73 -6.46 -11.59 -2.56
CA VAL A 73 -5.08 -12.05 -2.63
C VAL A 73 -4.18 -10.86 -2.33
N LEU A 74 -3.28 -11.02 -1.36
CA LEU A 74 -2.27 -10.03 -1.05
C LEU A 74 -1.16 -10.09 -2.11
N PRO A 75 -0.74 -8.94 -2.65
CA PRO A 75 0.37 -8.90 -3.60
C PRO A 75 1.65 -9.47 -2.97
N PRO A 76 2.36 -10.37 -3.66
CA PRO A 76 3.54 -11.04 -3.11
C PRO A 76 4.67 -10.05 -2.79
N ASP A 77 4.74 -8.95 -3.52
CA ASP A 77 5.69 -7.85 -3.33
C ASP A 77 5.39 -7.02 -2.07
N MET A 78 4.17 -7.08 -1.52
CA MET A 78 3.87 -6.50 -0.21
C MET A 78 4.28 -7.46 0.90
N VAL A 79 3.91 -8.74 0.79
CA VAL A 79 4.17 -9.75 1.84
C VAL A 79 5.66 -10.11 1.95
N GLY A 80 6.41 -10.13 0.84
CA GLY A 80 7.83 -10.47 0.86
C GLY A 80 8.74 -9.42 1.50
N ASN A 81 8.27 -8.18 1.64
CA ASN A 81 9.06 -7.03 2.09
C ASN A 81 8.77 -6.61 3.55
N THR A 82 7.76 -7.19 4.19
CA THR A 82 7.36 -6.87 5.57
C THR A 82 6.80 -8.09 6.26
N ASP A 83 7.00 -8.19 7.56
CA ASP A 83 6.37 -9.17 8.45
C ASP A 83 5.02 -8.69 9.00
N ARG A 84 4.64 -7.43 8.75
CA ARG A 84 3.39 -6.82 9.23
C ARG A 84 2.69 -6.00 8.16
N ILE A 85 1.38 -6.20 8.02
CA ILE A 85 0.50 -5.44 7.12
C ILE A 85 -0.61 -4.80 7.94
N ARG A 86 -0.84 -3.52 7.66
CA ARG A 86 -2.00 -2.79 8.18
C ARG A 86 -3.11 -2.80 7.14
N PHE A 87 -4.33 -3.02 7.58
CA PHE A 87 -5.52 -2.89 6.75
C PHE A 87 -6.21 -1.58 7.08
N GLY A 88 -6.61 -0.86 6.04
CA GLY A 88 -7.42 0.33 6.21
C GLY A 88 -8.56 0.34 5.22
N ILE A 89 -9.61 1.05 5.59
CA ILE A 89 -10.85 1.08 4.83
C ILE A 89 -11.24 2.52 4.47
N GLU A 90 -11.94 2.67 3.37
CA GLU A 90 -12.56 3.94 2.97
C GLU A 90 -14.02 3.66 2.62
N ILE A 91 -14.94 4.32 3.33
CA ILE A 91 -16.38 4.16 3.10
C ILE A 91 -16.75 4.76 1.74
N ILE A 92 -17.51 4.01 0.94
CA ILE A 92 -18.01 4.48 -0.35
C ILE A 92 -19.32 5.25 -0.14
N GLY A 93 -19.41 6.43 -0.73
CA GLY A 93 -20.63 7.24 -0.76
C GLY A 93 -20.63 8.42 0.22
N THR A 94 -21.82 8.99 0.43
CA THR A 94 -21.99 10.26 1.18
C THR A 94 -21.67 10.14 2.68
N LEU A 95 -21.60 8.93 3.22
CA LEU A 95 -21.19 8.73 4.61
C LEU A 95 -19.67 8.85 4.80
N GLY A 96 -18.87 8.66 3.74
CA GLY A 96 -17.42 8.78 3.79
C GLY A 96 -16.88 10.21 3.77
N HIS A 97 -17.73 11.21 3.49
CA HIS A 97 -17.31 12.62 3.42
C HIS A 97 -17.50 13.40 4.72
N LYS A 98 -17.96 12.77 5.80
CA LYS A 98 -18.24 13.46 7.07
C LYS A 98 -16.98 13.65 7.94
N SER A 99 -15.85 13.99 7.31
CA SER A 99 -14.73 14.64 7.97
C SER A 99 -14.60 16.03 7.34
N LEU A 100 -15.10 17.03 8.07
CA LEU A 100 -14.89 18.45 7.77
C LEU A 100 -13.39 18.73 8.03
N GLY A 101 -12.56 18.51 7.02
CA GLY A 101 -11.11 18.56 7.13
C GLY A 101 -10.49 17.56 6.17
N SER A 102 -9.27 17.83 5.71
CA SER A 102 -8.50 17.08 4.70
C SER A 102 -8.18 15.62 5.02
N GLU A 103 -8.86 15.02 5.99
CA GLU A 103 -8.75 13.62 6.39
C GLU A 103 -9.91 12.84 5.76
N ARG A 104 -9.72 12.39 4.52
CA ARG A 104 -10.59 11.34 3.94
C ARG A 104 -10.71 10.22 4.98
N GLY A 105 -11.94 9.83 5.33
CA GLY A 105 -12.27 8.87 6.40
C GLY A 105 -11.62 7.50 6.20
N PHE A 106 -10.33 7.43 6.47
CA PHE A 106 -9.47 6.29 6.32
C PHE A 106 -9.30 5.68 7.72
N GLU A 107 -10.10 4.68 8.02
CA GLU A 107 -10.02 3.98 9.30
C GLU A 107 -8.99 2.85 9.16
N SER A 108 -7.93 2.91 9.95
CA SER A 108 -6.95 1.82 10.05
C SER A 108 -7.51 0.80 11.04
N GLU A 109 -8.15 -0.24 10.52
CA GLU A 109 -8.87 -1.25 11.33
C GLU A 109 -7.91 -2.16 12.11
N GLN A 110 -6.88 -2.71 11.45
CA GLN A 110 -6.08 -3.75 12.08
C GLN A 110 -4.68 -3.91 11.48
N GLU A 111 -3.70 -4.18 12.34
CA GLU A 111 -2.35 -4.60 11.95
C GLU A 111 -2.19 -6.09 12.22
N MET A 112 -1.75 -6.85 11.22
CA MET A 112 -1.57 -8.30 11.30
C MET A 112 -0.15 -8.67 10.90
N SER A 113 0.41 -9.68 11.56
CA SER A 113 1.63 -10.31 11.04
C SER A 113 1.29 -11.17 9.83
N VAL A 114 2.16 -11.18 8.83
CA VAL A 114 1.92 -11.89 7.58
C VAL A 114 3.19 -12.61 7.13
N ARG A 115 3.02 -13.79 6.56
CA ARG A 115 4.04 -14.55 5.85
C ARG A 115 3.52 -14.98 4.48
N PRO A 116 4.42 -15.23 3.52
CA PRO A 116 4.04 -15.79 2.22
C PRO A 116 3.28 -17.11 2.39
N GLY A 117 2.06 -17.19 1.83
CA GLY A 117 1.19 -18.35 1.94
C GLY A 117 0.19 -18.34 3.09
N ASP A 118 0.18 -17.31 3.95
CA ASP A 118 -0.79 -17.22 5.04
C ASP A 118 -2.23 -16.98 4.52
N GLU A 119 -3.19 -17.49 5.29
CA GLU A 119 -4.62 -17.17 5.17
C GLU A 119 -5.03 -16.32 6.38
N LEU A 120 -5.30 -15.05 6.13
CA LEU A 120 -5.68 -14.07 7.16
C LEU A 120 -7.20 -13.93 7.21
N SER A 121 -7.74 -13.58 8.39
CA SER A 121 -9.15 -13.25 8.58
C SER A 121 -9.26 -11.86 9.20
N LEU A 122 -10.02 -10.98 8.55
CA LEU A 122 -10.28 -9.60 8.94
C LEU A 122 -11.78 -9.38 9.09
N THR A 123 -12.22 -8.87 10.23
CA THR A 123 -13.60 -8.42 10.42
C THR A 123 -13.64 -6.90 10.53
N ILE A 124 -14.48 -6.28 9.72
CA ILE A 124 -14.71 -4.83 9.66
C ILE A 124 -16.08 -4.53 10.28
N TYR A 125 -16.16 -3.55 11.19
CA TYR A 125 -17.36 -3.27 11.97
C TYR A 125 -18.02 -1.94 11.62
#